data_AF-A0A954EVM7-F1
#
_entry.id   AF-A0A954EVM7-F1
#
_cell.length_a   1.000
_cell.length_b   1.000
_cell.length_c   1.000
_cell.angle_alpha   90.00
_cell.angle_beta   90.00
_cell.angle_gamma   90.00
#
_symmetry.space_group_name_H-M   'P 1'
#
loop_
_entity.id
_entity.type
_entity.pdbx_description
1 polymer ?
#
loop_
_entity_poly.entity_id
_entity_poly.type
_entity_poly.pdbx_seq_one_letter_code
_entity_poly.pdbx_strand_id
1 'polypeptide(L)'
;MSDPLSTETQHNPAPATSQKTQKSKSLSWTVINFWLDFAMAAVFLFLLWVVAIVRFVFPAGASERTLWGVDKTGWEDLQFLTICVFAAAVLVHVMLHWSWICGVINKQIFKRTIIKTDGTDTLIGVILIVAFLHVLGISVLFAWYSLK
;
A
#
# COMPACT_ATOMS: atom_id res chain seq x y z
N MET A 1 49.42 -17.27 -64.71
CA MET A 1 48.03 -17.66 -64.97
C MET A 1 47.77 -18.91 -64.16
N SER A 2 47.29 -18.71 -62.95
CA SER A 2 47.02 -19.76 -61.96
C SER A 2 46.10 -19.14 -60.91
N ASP A 3 44.82 -19.36 -61.12
CA ASP A 3 43.73 -18.98 -60.21
C ASP A 3 43.80 -19.81 -58.91
N PRO A 4 43.70 -19.19 -57.73
CA PRO A 4 43.38 -19.92 -56.52
C PRO A 4 41.86 -20.10 -56.42
N LEU A 5 41.48 -21.36 -56.52
CA LEU A 5 40.18 -21.95 -56.25
C LEU A 5 39.59 -21.46 -54.92
N SER A 6 38.37 -20.96 -55.00
CA SER A 6 37.46 -20.67 -53.91
C SER A 6 37.19 -21.91 -53.04
N THR A 7 37.31 -21.78 -51.73
CA THR A 7 36.61 -22.65 -50.78
C THR A 7 35.83 -21.76 -49.83
N GLU A 8 34.61 -21.52 -50.26
CA GLU A 8 33.54 -20.84 -49.55
C GLU A 8 33.14 -21.67 -48.33
N THR A 9 33.63 -21.32 -47.14
CA THR A 9 33.13 -21.88 -45.89
C THR A 9 31.76 -21.24 -45.62
N GLN A 10 30.71 -21.89 -46.11
CA GLN A 10 29.32 -21.61 -45.73
C GLN A 10 29.16 -21.69 -44.21
N HIS A 11 29.19 -20.53 -43.56
CA HIS A 11 28.74 -20.39 -42.18
C HIS A 11 27.22 -20.32 -42.18
N ASN A 12 26.58 -21.45 -41.87
CA ASN A 12 25.14 -21.59 -41.70
C ASN A 12 24.73 -20.99 -40.34
N PRO A 13 24.00 -19.85 -40.27
CA PRO A 13 23.43 -19.42 -39.00
C PRO A 13 22.19 -20.28 -38.72
N ALA A 14 22.29 -21.19 -37.74
CA ALA A 14 21.16 -21.93 -37.22
C ALA A 14 20.02 -20.95 -36.80
N PRO A 15 18.76 -21.18 -37.23
CA PRO A 15 17.65 -20.34 -36.83
C PRO A 15 17.07 -20.77 -35.47
N ALA A 16 16.93 -19.79 -34.60
CA ALA A 16 15.89 -19.65 -33.57
C ALA A 16 15.62 -20.84 -32.63
N THR A 17 16.28 -20.84 -31.48
CA THR A 17 15.69 -21.41 -30.25
C THR A 17 14.85 -20.34 -29.54
N SER A 18 13.54 -20.44 -29.80
CA SER A 18 12.44 -19.79 -29.10
C SER A 18 12.55 -19.97 -27.58
N GLN A 19 13.03 -18.93 -26.86
CA GLN A 19 12.87 -18.87 -25.41
C GLN A 19 11.50 -18.29 -25.07
N LYS A 20 10.66 -19.20 -24.60
CA LYS A 20 9.29 -19.06 -24.10
C LYS A 20 9.03 -17.73 -23.41
N THR A 21 8.01 -17.06 -23.95
CA THR A 21 7.19 -16.01 -23.35
C THR A 21 6.90 -16.25 -21.87
N GLN A 22 7.62 -15.54 -21.00
CA GLN A 22 7.29 -15.43 -19.58
C GLN A 22 6.12 -14.44 -19.41
N LYS A 23 4.91 -14.87 -19.78
CA LYS A 23 3.70 -14.03 -19.75
C LYS A 23 2.77 -14.46 -18.62
N SER A 24 2.28 -13.45 -17.89
CA SER A 24 1.13 -13.45 -16.97
C SER A 24 1.38 -13.74 -15.48
N LYS A 25 2.02 -12.80 -14.79
CA LYS A 25 1.72 -12.49 -13.36
C LYS A 25 1.18 -11.06 -13.16
N SER A 26 0.99 -10.29 -14.24
CA SER A 26 0.72 -8.84 -14.14
C SER A 26 -0.73 -8.47 -13.87
N LEU A 27 -1.70 -9.38 -14.02
CA LEU A 27 -3.11 -9.05 -13.82
C LEU A 27 -3.57 -9.23 -12.37
N SER A 28 -3.09 -10.27 -11.66
CA SER A 28 -3.54 -10.56 -10.30
C SER A 28 -3.12 -9.48 -9.29
N TRP A 29 -1.92 -8.91 -9.45
CA TRP A 29 -1.41 -7.89 -8.55
C TRP A 29 -2.17 -6.57 -8.68
N THR A 30 -2.46 -6.15 -9.92
CA THR A 30 -3.28 -4.96 -10.18
C THR A 30 -4.71 -5.11 -9.66
N VAL A 31 -5.29 -6.31 -9.77
CA VAL A 31 -6.64 -6.60 -9.25
C VAL A 31 -6.65 -6.55 -7.72
N ILE A 32 -5.64 -7.09 -7.04
CA ILE A 32 -5.52 -7.02 -5.58
C ILE A 32 -5.43 -5.57 -5.10
N ASN A 33 -4.60 -4.74 -5.75
CA ASN A 33 -4.50 -3.32 -5.40
C ASN A 33 -5.80 -2.58 -5.61
N PHE A 34 -6.47 -2.81 -6.74
CA PHE A 34 -7.74 -2.18 -7.04
C PHE A 34 -8.78 -2.50 -5.97
N TRP A 35 -8.88 -3.75 -5.54
CA TRP A 35 -9.78 -4.15 -4.47
C TRP A 35 -9.38 -3.57 -3.12
N LEU A 36 -8.09 -3.47 -2.82
CA LEU A 36 -7.60 -2.86 -1.59
C LEU A 36 -7.91 -1.35 -1.55
N ASP A 37 -7.70 -0.65 -2.65
CA ASP A 37 -8.02 0.78 -2.79
C ASP A 37 -9.52 1.02 -2.70
N PHE A 38 -10.32 0.16 -3.34
CA PHE A 38 -11.77 0.19 -3.24
C PHE A 38 -12.25 -0.07 -1.81
N ALA A 39 -11.66 -1.06 -1.12
CA ALA A 39 -11.98 -1.34 0.27
C ALA A 39 -11.62 -0.16 1.19
N MET A 40 -10.48 0.49 0.97
CA MET A 40 -10.11 1.71 1.69
C MET A 40 -11.11 2.84 1.46
N ALA A 41 -11.53 3.06 0.21
CA ALA A 41 -12.55 4.06 -0.11
C ALA A 41 -13.88 3.75 0.59
N ALA A 42 -14.29 2.49 0.62
CA ALA A 42 -15.51 2.06 1.32
C ALA A 42 -15.42 2.30 2.84
N VAL A 43 -14.30 1.93 3.48
CA VAL A 43 -14.06 2.19 4.91
C VAL A 43 -14.03 3.69 5.20
N PHE A 44 -13.44 4.50 4.32
CA PHE A 44 -13.42 5.95 4.46
C PHE A 44 -14.83 6.55 4.39
N LEU A 45 -15.64 6.13 3.40
CA LEU A 45 -17.03 6.59 3.29
C LEU A 45 -17.86 6.17 4.50
N PHE A 46 -17.66 4.95 5.00
CA PHE A 46 -18.29 4.48 6.22
C PHE A 46 -17.88 5.33 7.43
N LEU A 47 -16.60 5.67 7.56
CA LEU A 47 -16.11 6.56 8.61
C LEU A 47 -16.77 7.94 8.54
N LEU A 48 -16.86 8.55 7.36
CA LEU A 48 -17.53 9.84 7.18
C LEU A 48 -19.01 9.77 7.58
N TRP A 49 -19.67 8.67 7.24
CA TRP A 49 -21.05 8.43 7.62
C TRP A 49 -21.21 8.29 9.15
N VAL A 50 -20.34 7.53 9.83
CA VAL A 50 -20.35 7.42 11.30
C VAL A 50 -20.09 8.78 11.96
N VAL A 51 -19.11 9.55 11.48
CA VAL A 51 -18.81 10.91 11.97
C VAL A 51 -20.02 11.82 11.82
N ALA A 52 -20.71 11.75 10.68
CA ALA A 52 -21.92 12.51 10.44
C ALA A 52 -23.02 12.13 11.44
N ILE A 53 -23.23 10.84 11.73
CA ILE A 53 -24.18 10.40 12.76
C ILE A 53 -23.82 10.98 14.12
N VAL A 54 -22.57 10.80 14.57
CA VAL A 54 -22.12 11.27 15.89
C VAL A 54 -22.31 12.79 16.01
N ARG A 55 -22.04 13.57 14.95
CA ARG A 55 -22.11 15.03 14.99
C ARG A 55 -23.50 15.61 14.79
N PHE A 56 -24.31 15.04 13.89
CA PHE A 56 -25.64 15.58 13.56
C PHE A 56 -26.75 14.97 14.40
N VAL A 57 -26.67 13.69 14.77
CA VAL A 57 -27.71 13.01 15.56
C VAL A 57 -27.50 13.24 17.06
N PHE A 58 -26.25 13.34 17.51
CA PHE A 58 -25.89 13.61 18.90
C PHE A 58 -25.17 14.96 19.05
N PRO A 59 -25.88 16.09 18.82
CA PRO A 59 -25.30 17.42 19.04
C PRO A 59 -24.91 17.58 20.52
N ALA A 60 -23.97 18.49 20.79
CA ALA A 60 -23.46 18.74 22.13
C ALA A 60 -24.61 19.05 23.11
N GLY A 61 -24.73 18.23 24.17
CA GLY A 61 -25.79 18.33 25.19
C GLY A 61 -26.91 17.28 25.10
N ALA A 62 -26.95 16.43 24.07
CA ALA A 62 -27.98 15.39 23.92
C ALA A 62 -27.55 14.01 24.46
N SER A 63 -27.08 13.93 25.72
CA SER A 63 -26.52 12.71 26.32
C SER A 63 -27.51 11.57 26.53
N GLU A 64 -28.82 11.85 26.59
CA GLU A 64 -29.85 10.84 26.88
C GLU A 64 -30.52 10.24 25.63
N ARG A 65 -30.15 10.69 24.43
CA ARG A 65 -30.72 10.13 23.20
C ARG A 65 -30.03 8.81 22.86
N THR A 66 -30.79 7.86 22.32
CA THR A 66 -30.26 6.63 21.73
C THR A 66 -30.69 6.57 20.26
N LEU A 67 -29.79 6.11 19.40
CA LEU A 67 -30.07 5.83 17.99
C LEU A 67 -29.92 4.32 17.77
N TRP A 68 -31.00 3.66 17.37
CA TRP A 68 -31.07 2.20 17.23
C TRP A 68 -30.69 1.43 18.50
N GLY A 69 -31.01 1.99 19.67
CA GLY A 69 -30.67 1.39 20.96
C GLY A 69 -29.21 1.55 21.38
N VAL A 70 -28.40 2.26 20.59
CA VAL A 70 -27.00 2.60 20.90
C VAL A 70 -26.93 4.06 21.30
N ASP A 71 -26.25 4.33 22.41
CA ASP A 71 -26.01 5.68 22.94
C ASP A 71 -24.84 6.37 22.22
N LYS A 72 -24.59 7.63 22.57
CA LYS A 72 -23.50 8.42 21.96
C LYS A 72 -22.14 7.74 22.11
N THR A 73 -21.87 7.14 23.27
CA THR A 73 -20.60 6.46 23.56
C THR A 73 -20.40 5.25 22.66
N GLY A 74 -21.42 4.39 22.46
CA GLY A 74 -21.30 3.26 21.56
C GLY A 74 -21.04 3.68 20.10
N TRP A 75 -21.60 4.80 19.64
CA TRP A 75 -21.29 5.36 18.32
C TRP A 75 -19.87 5.95 18.24
N GLU A 76 -19.36 6.57 19.31
CA GLU A 76 -17.98 7.05 19.40
C GLU A 76 -16.97 5.89 19.42
N ASP A 77 -17.29 4.79 20.10
CA ASP A 77 -16.48 3.57 20.09
C ASP A 77 -16.42 2.94 18.69
N LEU A 78 -17.56 2.89 17.99
CA LEU A 78 -17.60 2.44 16.59
C LEU A 78 -16.78 3.35 15.67
N GLN A 79 -16.86 4.67 15.88
CA GLN A 79 -16.05 5.63 15.15
C GLN A 79 -14.56 5.38 15.38
N PHE A 80 -14.16 5.20 16.63
CA PHE A 80 -12.77 4.92 17.00
C PHE A 80 -12.27 3.62 16.36
N LEU A 81 -13.04 2.53 16.46
CA LEU A 81 -12.72 1.24 15.83
C LEU A 81 -12.54 1.40 14.31
N THR A 82 -13.43 2.15 13.66
CA THR A 82 -13.37 2.40 12.22
C THR A 82 -12.10 3.18 11.84
N ILE A 83 -11.70 4.16 12.65
CA ILE A 83 -10.44 4.90 12.47
C ILE A 83 -9.24 3.95 12.58
N CYS A 84 -9.22 3.05 13.57
CA CYS A 84 -8.15 2.06 13.72
C CYS A 84 -8.03 1.14 12.49
N VAL A 85 -9.16 0.63 12.00
CA VAL A 85 -9.21 -0.21 10.79
C VAL A 85 -8.75 0.58 9.57
N PHE A 86 -9.21 1.82 9.41
CA PHE A 86 -8.79 2.68 8.30
C PHE A 86 -7.29 2.97 8.33
N ALA A 87 -6.74 3.28 9.51
CA ALA A 87 -5.30 3.50 9.68
C ALA A 87 -4.49 2.25 9.32
N ALA A 88 -4.92 1.07 9.74
CA ALA A 88 -4.28 -0.20 9.36
C ALA A 88 -4.34 -0.44 7.84
N ALA A 89 -5.48 -0.15 7.20
CA ALA A 89 -5.62 -0.28 5.75
C ALA A 89 -4.68 0.66 4.98
N VAL A 90 -4.56 1.92 5.43
CA VAL A 90 -3.60 2.89 4.88
C VAL A 90 -2.16 2.37 4.98
N LEU A 91 -1.78 1.78 6.11
CA LEU A 91 -0.44 1.22 6.28
C LEU A 91 -0.16 0.10 5.27
N VAL A 92 -1.10 -0.83 5.08
CA VAL A 92 -0.98 -1.91 4.08
C VAL A 92 -0.89 -1.34 2.66
N HIS A 93 -1.69 -0.32 2.33
CA HIS A 93 -1.64 0.35 1.03
C HIS A 93 -0.26 0.96 0.76
N VAL A 94 0.31 1.66 1.75
CA VAL A 94 1.66 2.23 1.65
C VAL A 94 2.72 1.15 1.44
N MET A 95 2.58 -0.02 2.09
CA MET A 95 3.49 -1.17 1.85
C MET A 95 3.44 -1.64 0.40
N LEU A 96 2.23 -1.79 -0.15
CA LEU A 96 2.06 -2.21 -1.54
C LEU A 96 2.60 -1.16 -2.53
N HIS A 97 2.44 0.12 -2.23
CA HIS A 97 2.90 1.19 -3.11
C HIS A 97 4.39 1.54 -2.92
N TRP A 98 5.07 0.95 -1.94
CA TRP A 98 6.43 1.30 -1.56
C TRP A 98 7.44 1.21 -2.71
N SER A 99 7.36 0.17 -3.54
CA SER A 99 8.23 0.03 -4.72
C SER A 99 8.01 1.15 -5.75
N TRP A 100 6.77 1.65 -5.89
CA TRP A 100 6.49 2.82 -6.71
C TRP A 100 7.08 4.08 -6.09
N ILE A 101 6.96 4.26 -4.78
CA ILE A 101 7.54 5.39 -4.04
C ILE A 101 9.07 5.45 -4.23
N CYS A 102 9.77 4.33 -4.06
CA CYS A 102 11.21 4.24 -4.32
C CYS A 102 11.55 4.63 -5.77
N GLY A 103 10.74 4.16 -6.73
CA GLY A 103 10.87 4.51 -8.14
C GLY A 103 10.68 6.01 -8.41
N VAL A 104 9.67 6.64 -7.80
CA VAL A 104 9.37 8.07 -7.94
C VAL A 104 10.46 8.91 -7.27
N ILE A 105 10.83 8.60 -6.02
CA ILE A 105 11.88 9.31 -5.29
C ILE A 105 13.19 9.27 -6.05
N ASN A 106 13.61 8.09 -6.52
CA ASN A 106 14.90 8.02 -7.19
C ASN A 106 14.90 8.70 -8.57
N LYS A 107 13.78 8.62 -9.30
CA LYS A 107 13.64 9.29 -10.60
C LYS A 107 13.54 10.81 -10.47
N GLN A 108 12.82 11.30 -9.46
CA GLN A 108 12.48 12.71 -9.33
C GLN A 108 13.46 13.49 -8.46
N ILE A 109 14.00 12.87 -7.40
CA ILE A 109 14.94 13.50 -6.47
C ILE A 109 16.39 13.19 -6.86
N PHE A 110 16.72 11.93 -7.13
CA PHE A 110 18.13 11.52 -7.33
C PHE A 110 18.60 11.54 -8.79
N LYS A 111 17.70 11.64 -9.78
CA LYS A 111 18.01 11.57 -11.24
C LYS A 111 18.96 10.41 -11.60
N ARG A 112 18.98 9.32 -10.83
CA ARG A 112 19.86 8.16 -11.05
C ARG A 112 19.09 7.01 -11.70
N THR A 113 19.78 6.22 -12.51
CA THR A 113 19.26 4.99 -13.11
C THR A 113 19.42 3.86 -12.08
N ILE A 114 18.32 3.31 -11.54
CA ILE A 114 18.35 2.27 -10.48
C ILE A 114 18.79 0.90 -11.05
N ILE A 115 19.69 0.23 -10.31
CA ILE A 115 19.84 -1.24 -10.29
C ILE A 115 18.87 -1.77 -9.23
N LYS A 116 17.86 -2.54 -9.64
CA LYS A 116 16.79 -3.02 -8.74
C LYS A 116 17.34 -3.99 -7.68
N THR A 117 17.08 -3.71 -6.41
CA THR A 117 17.21 -4.67 -5.30
C THR A 117 15.86 -4.85 -4.60
N ASP A 118 14.98 -5.65 -5.20
CA ASP A 118 13.57 -5.84 -4.79
C ASP A 118 13.38 -6.21 -3.30
N GLY A 119 14.34 -6.94 -2.70
CA GLY A 119 14.25 -7.41 -1.31
C GLY A 119 14.56 -6.33 -0.26
N THR A 120 15.57 -5.50 -0.51
CA THR A 120 16.03 -4.47 0.44
C THR A 120 15.02 -3.35 0.58
N ASP A 121 14.37 -2.97 -0.52
CA ASP A 121 13.37 -1.88 -0.52
C ASP A 121 12.15 -2.27 0.31
N THR A 122 11.66 -3.50 0.16
CA THR A 122 10.52 -4.02 0.95
C THR A 122 10.86 -4.10 2.44
N LEU A 123 12.07 -4.53 2.78
CA LEU A 123 12.53 -4.61 4.18
C LEU A 123 12.58 -3.22 4.84
N ILE A 124 13.07 -2.20 4.12
CA ILE A 124 13.09 -0.81 4.63
C ILE A 124 11.66 -0.31 4.87
N GLY A 125 10.73 -0.59 3.96
CA GLY A 125 9.32 -0.23 4.13
C GLY A 125 8.70 -0.85 5.37
N VAL A 126 8.94 -2.15 5.59
CA VAL A 126 8.48 -2.87 6.80
C VAL A 126 9.07 -2.24 8.07
N ILE A 127 10.38 -1.98 8.10
CA ILE A 127 11.06 -1.40 9.27
C ILE A 127 10.48 -0.01 9.60
N LEU A 128 10.27 0.83 8.60
CA LEU A 128 9.69 2.17 8.80
C LEU A 128 8.27 2.10 9.37
N ILE A 129 7.45 1.18 8.87
CA ILE A 129 6.08 1.00 9.37
C ILE A 129 6.08 0.49 10.79
N VAL A 130 6.91 -0.50 11.10
CA VAL A 130 7.05 -1.03 12.47
C VAL A 130 7.52 0.08 13.42
N ALA A 131 8.50 0.88 13.01
CA ALA A 131 8.97 2.01 13.79
C ALA A 131 7.87 3.06 14.03
N PHE A 132 7.13 3.42 12.97
CA PHE A 132 6.01 4.37 13.07
C PHE A 132 4.91 3.85 14.00
N LEU A 133 4.56 2.56 13.91
CA LEU A 133 3.58 1.92 14.79
C LEU A 133 4.02 1.98 16.27
N HIS A 134 5.31 1.74 16.54
CA HIS A 134 5.87 1.84 17.88
C HIS A 134 5.85 3.28 18.39
N VAL A 135 6.19 4.27 17.55
CA VAL A 135 6.10 5.69 17.94
C VAL A 135 4.68 6.06 18.33
N LEU A 136 3.68 5.66 17.53
CA LEU A 136 2.27 5.89 17.87
C LEU A 136 1.87 5.17 19.16
N GLY A 137 2.20 3.89 19.31
CA GLY A 137 1.89 3.12 20.51
C GLY A 137 2.53 3.72 21.77
N ILE A 138 3.79 4.12 21.70
CA ILE A 138 4.51 4.80 22.78
C ILE A 138 3.86 6.15 23.10
N SER A 139 3.43 6.92 22.10
CA SER A 139 2.77 8.21 22.32
C SER A 139 1.44 8.06 23.08
N VAL A 140 0.66 7.01 22.78
CA VAL A 140 -0.58 6.69 23.49
C VAL A 140 -0.28 6.22 24.92
N LEU A 141 0.71 5.35 25.11
CA LEU A 141 1.14 4.91 26.45
C LEU A 141 1.64 6.07 27.30
N PHE A 142 2.40 6.98 26.71
CA PHE A 142 2.89 8.19 27.37
C PHE A 142 1.72 9.10 27.76
N ALA A 143 0.75 9.32 26.86
CA ALA A 143 -0.44 10.10 27.15
C ALA A 143 -1.25 9.48 28.31
N TRP A 144 -1.43 8.15 28.30
CA TRP A 144 -2.09 7.42 29.38
C TRP A 144 -1.34 7.57 30.72
N TYR A 145 -0.01 7.45 30.70
CA TYR A 145 0.81 7.65 31.89
C TYR A 145 0.72 9.09 32.42
N SER A 146 0.64 10.09 31.54
CA SER A 146 0.56 11.51 31.93
C SER A 146 -0.77 11.90 32.58
N LEU A 147 -1.82 11.10 32.40
CA LEU A 147 -3.13 11.31 33.02
C LEU A 147 -3.21 10.70 34.45
N LYS A 148 -2.16 10.01 34.88
CA LYS A 148 -2.07 9.31 36.16
C LYS A 148 -1.20 10.09 37.15
#